data_AF-A0A970YXC0-F1
#
_entry.id   AF-A0A970YXC0-F1
#
_cell.length_a   1.000
_cell.length_b   1.000
_cell.length_c   1.000
_cell.angle_alpha   90.00
_cell.angle_beta   90.00
_cell.angle_gamma   90.00
#
_symmetry.space_group_name_H-M   'P 1'
#
loop_
_entity.id
_entity.type
_entity.pdbx_description
1 polymer ?
#
loop_
_entity_poly.entity_id
_entity_poly.type
_entity_poly.pdbx_seq_one_letter_code
_entity_poly.pdbx_strand_id
1 'polypeptide(L)'
;MFESALVILTVLYAIVSVKVEEWITISALGFKGATPMMFLQNPIFYKVVRGVFFLGAVASCFGLVAVPWYVGLLVLAVVWLAAGALGRKKAFAKYRQILQEMMASAESSEERAKYESESQKSNQELMDKVKFSMKYGI
;
A
#
# COMPACT_ATOMS: atom_id res chain seq x y z
N MET A 1 -5.69 -14.20 -26.66
CA MET A 1 -6.70 -14.25 -25.58
C MET A 1 -6.03 -14.18 -24.20
N PHE A 2 -4.91 -14.89 -23.99
CA PHE A 2 -4.14 -14.83 -22.75
C PHE A 2 -3.48 -13.46 -22.50
N GLU A 3 -3.17 -12.69 -23.56
CA GLU A 3 -2.60 -11.35 -23.44
C GLU A 3 -3.55 -10.37 -22.72
N SER A 4 -4.83 -10.37 -23.09
CA SER A 4 -5.85 -9.54 -22.44
C SER A 4 -6.06 -9.94 -20.98
N ALA A 5 -6.04 -11.25 -20.68
CA ALA A 5 -6.14 -11.76 -19.32
C ALA A 5 -4.94 -11.32 -18.47
N LEU A 6 -3.71 -11.37 -19.01
CA LEU A 6 -2.51 -10.88 -18.33
C LEU A 6 -2.63 -9.39 -17.98
N VAL A 7 -3.08 -8.56 -18.92
CA VAL A 7 -3.24 -7.12 -18.69
C VAL A 7 -4.28 -6.87 -17.59
N ILE A 8 -5.45 -7.52 -17.67
CA ILE A 8 -6.51 -7.37 -16.68
C ILE A 8 -6.04 -7.81 -15.29
N LEU A 9 -5.40 -8.98 -15.18
CA LEU A 9 -4.90 -9.50 -13.92
C LEU A 9 -3.79 -8.61 -13.33
N THR A 10 -2.91 -8.09 -14.17
CA THR A 10 -1.83 -7.18 -13.75
C THR A 10 -2.39 -5.85 -13.22
N VAL A 11 -3.40 -5.29 -13.89
CA VAL A 11 -4.08 -4.06 -13.45
C VAL A 11 -4.82 -4.29 -12.14
N LEU A 12 -5.59 -5.37 -12.03
CA LEU A 12 -6.30 -5.73 -10.80
C LEU A 12 -5.32 -5.97 -9.64
N TYR A 13 -4.25 -6.72 -9.89
CA TYR A 13 -3.15 -6.90 -8.95
C TYR A 13 -2.59 -5.56 -8.48
N ALA A 14 -2.25 -4.65 -9.40
CA ALA A 14 -1.68 -3.35 -9.05
C ALA A 14 -2.64 -2.53 -8.17
N ILE A 15 -3.92 -2.46 -8.54
CA ILE A 15 -4.93 -1.71 -7.78
C ILE A 15 -5.08 -2.27 -6.36
N VAL A 16 -5.27 -3.59 -6.26
CA VAL A 16 -5.41 -4.27 -4.96
C VAL A 16 -4.14 -4.11 -4.14
N SER A 17 -2.97 -4.30 -4.74
CA SER A 17 -1.67 -4.20 -4.07
C SER A 17 -1.42 -2.81 -3.51
N VAL A 18 -1.69 -1.75 -4.29
CA VAL A 18 -1.59 -0.35 -3.84
C VAL A 18 -2.49 -0.11 -2.64
N LYS A 19 -3.74 -0.59 -2.68
CA LYS A 19 -4.71 -0.38 -1.59
C LYS A 19 -4.36 -1.14 -0.33
N VAL A 20 -3.96 -2.40 -0.46
CA VAL A 20 -3.53 -3.22 0.69
C VAL A 20 -2.29 -2.62 1.34
N GLU A 21 -1.31 -2.17 0.55
CA GLU A 21 -0.11 -1.53 1.07
C GLU A 21 -0.42 -0.18 1.74
N GLU A 22 -1.34 0.61 1.16
CA GLU A 22 -1.85 1.84 1.76
C GLU A 22 -2.43 1.57 3.16
N TRP A 23 -3.28 0.54 3.29
CA TRP A 23 -3.92 0.16 4.56
C TRP A 23 -2.94 -0.40 5.59
N ILE A 24 -1.98 -1.24 5.17
CA ILE A 24 -0.92 -1.73 6.06
C ILE A 24 -0.10 -0.56 6.61
N THR A 25 0.30 0.36 5.74
CA THR A 25 1.18 1.47 6.13
C THR A 25 0.47 2.46 7.05
N ILE A 26 -0.78 2.84 6.73
CA ILE A 26 -1.53 3.81 7.55
C ILE A 26 -1.94 3.22 8.91
N SER A 27 -2.25 1.91 8.96
CA SER A 27 -2.53 1.22 10.23
C SER A 27 -1.29 1.09 11.10
N ALA A 28 -0.12 0.82 10.51
CA ALA A 28 1.18 0.82 11.22
C ALA A 28 1.59 2.21 11.73
N LEU A 29 1.12 3.28 11.08
CA LEU A 29 1.31 4.65 11.57
C LEU A 29 0.33 5.04 12.70
N GLY A 30 -0.50 4.10 13.16
CA GLY A 30 -1.43 4.29 14.29
C GLY A 30 -2.87 4.65 13.90
N PHE A 31 -3.13 4.97 12.63
CA PHE A 31 -4.46 5.39 12.17
C PHE A 31 -5.29 4.20 11.65
N LYS A 32 -5.54 3.22 12.52
CA LYS A 32 -6.38 2.04 12.19
C LYS A 32 -7.78 2.44 11.72
N GLY A 33 -8.37 3.50 12.30
CA GLY A 33 -9.68 4.02 11.90
C GLY A 33 -9.78 4.53 10.45
N ALA A 34 -8.64 4.80 9.80
CA ALA A 34 -8.60 5.21 8.39
C ALA A 34 -8.60 4.03 7.41
N THR A 35 -8.68 2.79 7.91
CA THR A 35 -8.73 1.54 7.13
C THR A 35 -10.12 0.89 7.22
N PRO A 36 -10.57 0.17 6.19
CA PRO A 36 -11.88 -0.48 6.22
C PRO A 36 -11.93 -1.56 7.30
N MET A 37 -13.06 -1.65 8.00
CA MET A 37 -13.24 -2.58 9.13
C MET A 37 -12.95 -4.04 8.75
N MET A 38 -13.36 -4.47 7.55
CA MET A 38 -13.07 -5.82 7.05
C MET A 38 -11.56 -6.11 6.95
N PHE A 39 -10.74 -5.11 6.63
CA PHE A 39 -9.29 -5.26 6.58
C PHE A 39 -8.69 -5.43 7.98
N LEU A 40 -9.20 -4.70 8.98
CA LEU A 40 -8.77 -4.85 10.37
C LEU A 40 -9.15 -6.20 10.95
N GLN A 41 -10.34 -6.71 10.61
CA GLN A 41 -10.82 -8.01 11.08
C GLN A 41 -10.05 -9.18 10.45
N ASN A 42 -9.77 -9.10 9.14
CA ASN A 42 -9.13 -10.18 8.39
C ASN A 42 -8.02 -9.68 7.46
N PRO A 43 -6.88 -9.20 8.00
CA PRO A 43 -5.78 -8.67 7.16
C PRO A 43 -5.13 -9.76 6.30
N ILE A 44 -5.19 -11.02 6.73
CA ILE A 44 -4.66 -12.17 5.99
C ILE A 44 -5.44 -12.37 4.68
N PHE A 45 -6.76 -12.21 4.70
CA PHE A 45 -7.60 -12.38 3.50
C PHE A 45 -7.13 -11.47 2.37
N TYR A 46 -6.90 -10.19 2.65
CA TYR A 46 -6.44 -9.22 1.65
C TYR A 46 -5.02 -9.51 1.15
N LYS A 47 -4.13 -10.03 2.01
CA LYS A 47 -2.80 -10.50 1.59
C LYS A 47 -2.90 -11.72 0.65
N VAL A 48 -3.81 -12.65 0.94
CA VAL A 48 -4.08 -13.82 0.11
C VAL A 48 -4.67 -13.41 -1.24
N VAL A 49 -5.69 -12.54 -1.26
CA VAL A 49 -6.29 -12.02 -2.50
C VAL A 49 -5.24 -11.35 -3.38
N ARG A 50 -4.37 -10.50 -2.79
CA ARG A 50 -3.23 -9.90 -3.50
C ARG A 50 -2.30 -10.97 -4.09
N GLY A 51 -2.01 -12.03 -3.33
CA GLY A 51 -1.19 -13.15 -3.77
C GLY A 51 -1.81 -13.97 -4.91
N VAL A 52 -3.11 -14.22 -4.86
CA VAL A 52 -3.84 -14.94 -5.91
C VAL A 52 -3.79 -14.18 -7.24
N PHE A 53 -4.01 -12.86 -7.23
CA PHE A 53 -3.87 -12.06 -8.44
C PHE A 53 -2.44 -12.06 -8.99
N PHE A 54 -1.44 -12.01 -8.12
CA PHE A 54 -0.03 -12.07 -8.53
C PHE A 54 0.29 -13.42 -9.18
N LEU A 55 -0.07 -14.54 -8.54
CA LEU A 55 0.16 -15.88 -9.07
C LEU A 55 -0.60 -16.13 -10.36
N GLY A 56 -1.84 -15.63 -10.47
CA GLY A 56 -2.61 -15.66 -11.71
C GLY A 56 -1.93 -14.89 -12.83
N ALA A 57 -1.41 -13.70 -12.55
CA ALA A 57 -0.65 -12.91 -13.52
C ALA A 57 0.64 -13.65 -13.95
N VAL A 58 1.40 -14.22 -13.00
CA VAL A 58 2.59 -15.05 -13.30
C VAL A 58 2.23 -16.23 -14.21
N ALA A 59 1.17 -16.98 -13.88
CA ALA A 59 0.72 -18.12 -14.68
C ALA A 59 0.36 -17.69 -16.11
N SER A 60 -0.31 -16.53 -16.26
CA SER A 60 -0.68 -16.01 -17.57
C SER A 60 0.51 -15.59 -18.44
N CYS A 61 1.68 -15.28 -17.86
CA CYS A 61 2.90 -15.00 -18.63
C CYS A 61 3.37 -16.20 -19.46
N PHE A 62 3.12 -17.44 -19.02
CA PHE A 62 3.50 -18.65 -19.74
C PHE A 62 2.56 -19.00 -20.90
N GLY A 63 1.37 -18.37 -20.95
CA GLY A 63 0.40 -18.53 -22.03
C GLY A 63 0.54 -17.50 -23.15
N LEU A 64 1.57 -16.64 -23.12
CA LEU A 64 1.81 -15.61 -24.13
C LEU A 64 2.33 -16.22 -25.43
N VAL A 65 1.69 -15.87 -26.54
CA VAL A 65 2.10 -16.34 -27.89
C VAL A 65 2.92 -15.27 -28.61
N ALA A 66 2.55 -14.00 -28.46
CA ALA A 66 3.18 -12.88 -29.19
C ALA A 66 4.44 -12.32 -28.51
N VAL A 67 4.61 -12.54 -27.20
CA VAL A 67 5.68 -11.94 -26.40
C VAL A 67 6.36 -13.03 -25.57
N PRO A 68 7.70 -13.06 -25.50
CA PRO A 68 8.39 -14.03 -24.65
C PRO A 68 7.97 -13.90 -23.18
N TRP A 69 7.72 -15.03 -22.53
CA TRP A 69 7.23 -15.09 -21.13
C TRP A 69 8.07 -14.27 -20.15
N TYR A 70 9.39 -14.18 -20.35
CA TYR A 70 10.30 -13.42 -19.48
C TYR A 70 10.06 -11.90 -19.53
N VAL A 71 9.56 -11.37 -20.65
CA VAL A 71 9.18 -9.94 -20.75
C VAL A 71 7.96 -9.67 -19.87
N GLY A 72 6.97 -10.57 -19.88
CA GLY A 72 5.79 -10.48 -19.01
C GLY A 72 6.17 -10.50 -17.53
N LEU A 73 7.10 -11.37 -17.13
CA LEU A 73 7.61 -11.41 -15.76
C LEU A 73 8.37 -10.13 -15.37
N LEU A 74 9.16 -9.55 -16.29
CA LEU A 74 9.86 -8.30 -16.05
C LEU A 74 8.88 -7.15 -15.81
N VAL A 75 7.83 -7.04 -16.64
CA VAL A 75 6.77 -6.05 -16.44
C VAL A 75 6.08 -6.26 -15.09
N LEU A 76 5.76 -7.51 -14.74
CA LEU A 76 5.11 -7.83 -13.47
C LEU A 76 5.99 -7.46 -12.26
N ALA A 77 7.30 -7.67 -12.34
CA ALA A 77 8.25 -7.27 -11.30
C ALA A 77 8.29 -5.74 -11.12
N VAL A 78 8.30 -4.99 -12.23
CA VAL A 78 8.22 -3.51 -12.19
C VAL A 78 6.91 -3.06 -11.57
N VAL A 79 5.78 -3.66 -11.97
CA VAL A 79 4.45 -3.34 -11.41
C VAL A 79 4.39 -3.66 -9.92
N TRP A 80 4.95 -4.78 -9.48
CA TRP A 80 5.00 -5.15 -8.07
C TRP A 80 5.75 -4.10 -7.22
N LEU A 81 6.95 -3.70 -7.66
CA LEU A 81 7.74 -2.68 -6.98
C LEU A 81 7.02 -1.32 -6.98
N ALA A 82 6.48 -0.91 -8.13
CA ALA A 82 5.76 0.34 -8.28
C ALA A 82 4.49 0.39 -7.40
N ALA A 83 3.70 -0.69 -7.38
CA ALA A 83 2.50 -0.78 -6.57
C ALA A 83 2.80 -0.63 -5.08
N GLY A 84 3.86 -1.29 -4.59
CA GLY A 84 4.31 -1.12 -3.20
C GLY A 84 4.74 0.31 -2.88
N ALA A 85 5.55 0.92 -3.76
CA ALA A 85 5.99 2.31 -3.56
C ALA A 85 4.81 3.31 -3.59
N LEU A 86 3.87 3.13 -4.51
CA LEU A 86 2.69 3.98 -4.65
C LEU A 86 1.73 3.84 -3.46
N GLY A 87 1.52 2.62 -2.95
CA GLY A 87 0.70 2.39 -1.76
C GLY A 87 1.25 3.10 -0.52
N ARG A 88 2.56 2.97 -0.27
CA ARG A 88 3.23 3.68 0.83
C ARG A 88 3.17 5.20 0.67
N LYS A 89 3.39 5.71 -0.55
CA LYS A 89 3.28 7.15 -0.83
C LYS A 89 1.86 7.68 -0.55
N LYS A 90 0.82 6.93 -0.93
CA LYS A 90 -0.58 7.28 -0.61
C LYS A 90 -0.85 7.27 0.88
N ALA A 91 -0.34 6.27 1.61
CA ALA A 91 -0.47 6.23 3.06
C ALA A 91 0.20 7.43 3.74
N PHE A 92 1.41 7.82 3.32
CA PHE A 92 2.09 8.99 3.88
C PHE A 92 1.34 10.29 3.57
N ALA A 93 0.80 10.45 2.37
CA ALA A 93 -0.05 11.60 2.06
C ALA A 93 -1.30 11.63 2.96
N LYS A 94 -1.98 10.50 3.12
CA LYS A 94 -3.15 10.37 4.00
C LYS A 94 -2.81 10.61 5.47
N TYR A 95 -1.65 10.14 5.94
CA TYR A 95 -1.13 10.39 7.28
C TYR A 95 -0.98 11.89 7.55
N ARG A 96 -0.34 12.62 6.64
CA ARG A 96 -0.18 14.08 6.76
C ARG A 96 -1.53 14.81 6.71
N GLN A 97 -2.44 14.36 5.86
CA GLN A 97 -3.79 14.91 5.79
C GLN A 97 -4.53 14.75 7.12
N ILE A 98 -4.52 13.56 7.72
CA ILE A 98 -5.16 13.31 9.01
C ILE A 98 -4.53 14.18 10.10
N LEU A 99 -3.20 14.35 10.11
CA LEU A 99 -2.54 15.25 11.06
C LEU A 99 -2.95 16.72 10.86
N GLN A 100 -3.14 17.17 9.62
CA GLN A 100 -3.63 18.51 9.32
C GLN A 100 -5.08 18.71 9.79
N GLU A 101 -5.93 17.70 9.62
CA GLU A 101 -7.29 17.70 10.16
C GLU A 101 -7.29 17.77 11.70
N MET A 102 -6.43 16.99 12.36
CA MET A 102 -6.28 17.02 13.82
C MET A 102 -5.68 18.33 14.34
N MET A 103 -4.80 19.00 13.59
CA MET A 103 -4.31 20.35 13.92
C MET A 103 -5.43 21.38 13.92
N ALA A 104 -6.36 21.28 12.97
CA ALA A 104 -7.50 22.19 12.86
C ALA A 104 -8.49 22.02 14.01
N SER A 105 -8.57 20.82 14.60
CA SER A 105 -9.42 20.50 15.74
C SER A 105 -8.68 20.47 17.08
N ALA A 106 -7.41 20.89 17.14
CA ALA A 106 -6.61 20.83 18.37
C ALA A 106 -7.10 21.85 19.40
N GLU A 107 -7.29 21.40 20.65
CA GLU A 107 -7.78 22.25 21.75
C GLU A 107 -6.66 23.08 22.39
N SER A 108 -5.39 22.66 22.22
CA SER A 108 -4.23 23.35 22.76
C SER A 108 -3.16 23.65 21.71
N SER A 109 -2.37 24.70 21.96
CA SER A 109 -1.21 25.06 21.14
C SER A 109 -0.13 23.99 21.17
N GLU A 110 0.01 23.25 22.27
CA GLU A 110 0.98 22.16 22.44
C GLU A 110 0.62 20.94 21.58
N GLU A 111 -0.65 20.52 21.56
CA GLU A 111 -1.12 19.45 20.67
C GLU A 111 -0.98 19.83 19.21
N ARG A 112 -1.31 21.08 18.86
CA ARG A 112 -1.15 21.59 17.50
C ARG A 112 0.31 21.55 17.06
N ALA A 113 1.25 21.99 17.90
CA ALA A 113 2.69 21.94 17.60
C ALA A 113 3.19 20.51 17.43
N LYS A 114 2.65 19.56 18.21
CA LYS A 114 2.98 18.13 18.09
C LYS A 114 2.52 17.58 16.73
N TYR A 115 1.28 17.83 16.32
CA TYR A 115 0.78 17.38 15.01
C TYR A 115 1.50 18.06 13.85
N GLU A 116 1.87 19.33 13.99
CA GLU A 116 2.66 20.06 13.00
C GLU A 116 4.01 19.38 12.78
N SER A 117 4.75 19.12 13.86
CA SER A 117 6.04 18.45 13.81
C SER A 117 5.96 17.05 13.20
N GLU A 118 4.89 16.29 13.49
CA GLU A 118 4.65 14.97 12.92
C GLU A 118 4.27 15.03 11.44
N SER A 119 3.56 16.08 11.01
CA SER A 119 3.12 16.24 9.61
C SER A 119 4.28 16.60 8.67
N GLN A 120 5.30 17.29 9.19
CA GLN A 120 6.48 17.71 8.44
C GLN A 120 7.52 16.61 8.24
N LYS A 121 7.34 15.43 8.88
CA LYS A 121 8.28 14.31 8.76
C LYS A 121 8.46 13.86 7.32
N SER A 122 9.71 13.61 6.96
CA SER A 122 10.08 13.13 5.63
C SER A 122 9.48 11.73 5.38
N ASN A 123 9.32 11.34 4.10
CA ASN A 123 8.84 9.99 3.77
C ASN A 123 9.77 8.90 4.33
N GLN A 124 11.05 9.21 4.53
CA GLN A 124 12.03 8.28 5.07
C GLN A 124 11.83 8.07 6.57
N GLU A 125 11.62 9.15 7.33
CA GLU A 125 11.27 9.05 8.76
C GLU A 125 9.95 8.29 8.98
N LEU A 126 8.94 8.55 8.15
CA LEU A 126 7.68 7.81 8.21
C LEU A 126 7.88 6.32 7.88
N MET A 127 8.78 6.00 6.95
CA MET A 127 9.15 4.61 6.66
C MET A 127 9.80 3.94 7.86
N ASP A 128 10.70 4.63 8.54
CA ASP A 128 11.41 4.07 9.70
C ASP A 128 10.46 3.87 10.88
N LYS A 129 9.49 4.77 11.08
CA LYS A 129 8.38 4.56 12.03
C LYS A 129 7.55 3.33 11.70
N VAL A 130 7.17 3.13 10.43
CA VAL A 130 6.41 1.95 9.99
C VAL A 130 7.20 0.68 10.25
N LYS A 131 8.49 0.64 9.88
CA LYS A 131 9.37 -0.51 10.16
C LYS A 131 9.47 -0.80 11.65
N PHE A 132 9.59 0.25 12.48
CA PHE A 132 9.64 0.11 13.93
C PHE A 132 8.34 -0.48 14.48
N SER A 133 7.17 0.07 14.12
CA SER A 133 5.86 -0.45 14.54
C SER A 133 5.66 -1.91 14.09
N MET A 134 5.98 -2.24 12.84
CA MET A 134 5.83 -3.61 12.32
C MET A 134 6.77 -4.60 13.01
N LYS A 135 7.95 -4.17 13.46
CA LYS A 135 8.92 -5.04 14.16
C LYS A 135 8.54 -5.29 15.62
N TYR A 136 8.01 -4.27 16.30
CA TYR A 136 7.75 -4.32 17.74
C TYR A 136 6.26 -4.46 18.11
N GLY A 137 5.35 -4.47 17.14
CA GLY A 137 3.95 -4.81 17.36
C GLY A 137 3.17 -3.81 18.21
N ILE A 138 3.52 -2.52 18.15
CA ILE A 138 2.79 -1.43 18.82
C ILE A 138 1.58 -1.04 17.96
#